data_AF-A0A9D5V1L9-F1
#
_entry.id   AF-A0A9D5V1L9-F1
#
_cell.length_a   1.000
_cell.length_b   1.000
_cell.length_c   1.000
_cell.angle_alpha   90.00
_cell.angle_beta   90.00
_cell.angle_gamma   90.00
#
_symmetry.space_group_name_H-M   'P 1'
#
loop_
_entity.id
_entity.type
_entity.pdbx_description
1 polymer ?
#
loop_
_entity_poly.entity_id
_entity_poly.type
_entity_poly.pdbx_seq_one_letter_code
_entity_poly.pdbx_strand_id
1 'polypeptide(L)'
;MSSNKEQNPEHLLYNIEKQFQTAEKEIKQTELTNRNIVIPAINELRYAGHHLLKGLLAPSLEERVEQYLRASRHCQRARYDAIEARLWYILDKFKDFQDDYRKVSITPVWQDYGDHLQSFDSANSLLNSVVKSKPEDIDDRKDNREELLVNTLEACEKLEPIVAYSDRIRIELDKLIDAARTADLQARQQARNDIRMLKLTLLAFLVTVLVFLFGDNIASRF
;
A
#
# COMPACT_ATOMS: atom_id res chain seq x y z
N MET A 1 -25.50 32.54 25.83
CA MET A 1 -25.09 33.42 24.71
C MET A 1 -24.28 32.71 23.60
N SER A 2 -24.04 31.39 23.65
CA SER A 2 -23.26 30.67 22.62
C SER A 2 -24.06 30.21 21.39
N SER A 3 -25.39 30.25 21.43
CA SER A 3 -26.27 29.70 20.38
C SER A 3 -26.32 30.51 19.07
N ASN A 4 -25.85 31.77 19.07
CA ASN A 4 -26.09 32.69 17.94
C ASN A 4 -25.01 32.64 16.85
N LYS A 5 -23.83 32.05 17.12
CA LYS A 5 -22.74 31.93 16.14
C LYS A 5 -22.88 30.72 15.21
N GLU A 6 -23.49 29.63 15.68
CA GLU A 6 -23.66 28.40 14.90
C GLU A 6 -24.77 28.51 13.84
N GLN A 7 -25.66 29.49 13.97
CA GLN A 7 -26.75 29.76 13.03
C GLN A 7 -26.53 31.05 12.23
N ASN A 8 -25.40 31.73 12.41
CA ASN A 8 -25.05 32.90 11.61
C ASN A 8 -24.62 32.43 10.19
N PRO A 9 -25.33 32.82 9.12
CA PRO A 9 -25.04 32.34 7.77
C PRO A 9 -23.67 32.74 7.25
N GLU A 10 -23.16 33.91 7.62
CA GLU A 10 -21.84 34.39 7.17
C GLU A 10 -20.73 33.54 7.77
N HIS A 11 -20.85 33.18 9.06
CA HIS A 11 -19.94 32.28 9.74
C HIS A 11 -20.00 30.86 9.16
N LEU A 12 -21.20 30.37 8.82
CA LEU A 12 -21.35 29.07 8.14
C LEU A 12 -20.72 29.08 6.75
N LEU A 13 -20.86 30.15 5.99
CA LEU A 13 -20.24 30.30 4.67
C LEU A 13 -18.72 30.25 4.75
N TYR A 14 -18.12 30.96 5.71
CA TYR A 14 -16.69 30.90 5.99
C TYR A 14 -16.22 29.48 6.35
N ASN A 15 -16.99 28.76 7.15
CA ASN A 15 -16.67 27.37 7.50
C ASN A 15 -16.75 26.43 6.29
N ILE A 16 -17.74 26.62 5.41
CA ILE A 16 -17.87 25.85 4.17
C ILE A 16 -16.64 26.08 3.28
N GLU A 17 -16.22 27.34 3.09
CA GLU A 17 -15.04 27.68 2.29
C GLU A 17 -13.80 26.94 2.81
N LYS A 18 -13.52 27.04 4.12
CA LYS A 18 -12.37 26.38 4.74
C LYS A 18 -12.43 24.85 4.58
N GLN A 19 -13.60 24.25 4.79
CA GLN A 19 -13.78 22.82 4.64
C GLN A 19 -13.66 22.36 3.19
N PHE A 20 -14.17 23.14 2.24
CA PHE A 20 -14.06 22.88 0.81
C PHE A 20 -12.59 22.86 0.38
N GLN A 21 -11.83 23.90 0.74
CA GLN A 21 -10.39 23.99 0.46
C GLN A 21 -9.61 22.82 1.07
N THR A 22 -9.96 22.44 2.31
CA THR A 22 -9.31 21.30 2.97
C THR A 22 -9.61 20.00 2.24
N ALA A 23 -10.87 19.76 1.87
CA ALA A 23 -11.27 18.57 1.12
C ALA A 23 -10.60 18.51 -0.25
N GLU A 24 -10.55 19.62 -0.99
CA GLU A 24 -9.84 19.71 -2.27
C GLU A 24 -8.35 19.38 -2.13
N LYS A 25 -7.69 19.92 -1.10
CA LYS A 25 -6.29 19.59 -0.79
C LYS A 25 -6.11 18.09 -0.58
N GLU A 26 -6.96 17.45 0.23
CA GLU A 26 -6.86 16.01 0.49
C GLU A 26 -7.16 15.16 -0.75
N ILE A 27 -8.12 15.56 -1.59
CA ILE A 27 -8.36 14.92 -2.89
C ILE A 27 -7.10 15.01 -3.74
N LYS A 28 -6.49 16.20 -3.84
CA LYS A 28 -5.26 16.42 -4.61
C LYS A 28 -4.10 15.56 -4.10
N GLN A 29 -3.91 15.49 -2.79
CA GLN A 29 -2.88 14.63 -2.20
C GLN A 29 -3.13 13.16 -2.53
N THR A 30 -4.37 12.72 -2.41
CA THR A 30 -4.76 11.35 -2.73
C THR A 30 -4.47 11.02 -4.21
N GLU A 31 -4.85 11.91 -5.13
CA GLU A 31 -4.56 11.78 -6.57
C GLU A 31 -3.06 11.70 -6.87
N LEU A 32 -2.23 12.45 -6.15
CA LEU A 32 -0.78 12.41 -6.32
C LEU A 32 -0.20 11.08 -5.83
N THR A 33 -0.74 10.53 -4.74
CA THR A 33 -0.34 9.24 -4.18
C THR A 33 -0.79 8.07 -5.07
N ASN A 34 -2.05 8.04 -5.50
CA ASN A 34 -2.66 6.89 -6.17
C ASN A 34 -2.72 7.00 -7.72
N ARG A 35 -2.43 8.18 -8.29
CA ARG A 35 -2.60 8.53 -9.71
C ARG A 35 -4.00 8.26 -10.28
N ASN A 36 -5.01 8.22 -9.41
CA ASN A 36 -6.40 7.91 -9.71
C ASN A 36 -7.34 9.00 -9.17
N ILE A 37 -8.42 9.21 -9.91
CA ILE A 37 -9.44 10.19 -9.55
C ILE A 37 -10.34 9.61 -8.45
N VAL A 38 -10.49 10.34 -7.34
CA VAL A 38 -11.38 9.95 -6.23
C VAL A 38 -12.81 10.41 -6.53
N ILE A 39 -13.49 9.70 -7.43
CA ILE A 39 -14.85 10.04 -7.91
C ILE A 39 -15.84 10.28 -6.76
N PRO A 40 -15.91 9.45 -5.69
CA PRO A 40 -16.84 9.70 -4.58
C PRO A 40 -16.63 11.06 -3.91
N ALA A 41 -15.38 11.41 -3.58
CA ALA A 41 -15.05 12.68 -2.96
C ALA A 41 -15.41 13.89 -3.85
N ILE A 42 -15.18 13.78 -5.16
CA ILE A 42 -15.56 14.81 -6.14
C ILE A 42 -17.08 14.98 -6.21
N ASN A 43 -17.84 13.89 -6.17
CA ASN A 43 -19.30 13.95 -6.14
C ASN A 43 -19.81 14.63 -4.87
N GLU A 44 -19.19 14.36 -3.72
CA GLU A 44 -19.51 15.05 -2.47
C GLU A 44 -19.24 16.57 -2.57
N LEU A 45 -18.13 17.01 -3.18
CA LEU A 45 -17.90 18.44 -3.44
C LEU A 45 -18.92 19.06 -4.41
N ARG A 46 -19.40 18.28 -5.40
CA ARG A 46 -20.48 18.73 -6.28
C ARG A 46 -21.79 18.92 -5.51
N TYR A 47 -22.14 18.00 -4.62
CA TYR A 47 -23.30 18.16 -3.74
C TYR A 47 -23.14 19.32 -2.76
N ALA A 48 -21.93 19.55 -2.24
CA ALA A 48 -21.64 20.73 -1.43
C ALA A 48 -21.92 22.03 -2.19
N GLY A 49 -21.43 22.14 -3.43
CA GLY A 49 -21.71 23.29 -4.31
C GLY A 49 -23.19 23.48 -4.62
N HIS A 50 -23.93 22.39 -4.87
CA HIS A 50 -25.37 22.42 -5.07
C HIS A 50 -26.13 22.97 -3.86
N HIS A 51 -25.79 22.50 -2.65
CA HIS A 51 -26.39 22.99 -1.41
C HIS A 51 -26.00 24.45 -1.12
N LEU A 52 -24.76 24.84 -1.41
CA LEU A 52 -24.32 26.22 -1.29
C LEU A 52 -25.15 27.17 -2.18
N LEU A 53 -25.33 26.81 -3.47
CA LEU A 53 -26.15 27.59 -4.40
C LEU A 53 -27.62 27.69 -3.95
N LYS A 54 -28.18 26.59 -3.44
CA LYS A 54 -29.53 26.61 -2.87
C LYS A 54 -29.63 27.53 -1.65
N GLY A 55 -28.66 27.51 -0.75
CA GLY A 55 -28.64 28.39 0.41
C GLY A 55 -28.53 29.87 0.05
N LEU A 56 -27.73 30.21 -0.97
CA LEU A 56 -27.60 31.59 -1.47
C LEU A 56 -28.91 32.14 -2.04
N LEU A 57 -29.71 31.28 -2.66
CA LEU A 57 -31.00 31.63 -3.26
C LEU A 57 -32.21 31.43 -2.32
N ALA A 58 -31.97 30.94 -1.09
CA ALA A 58 -33.03 30.60 -0.16
C ALA A 58 -33.79 31.86 0.31
N PRO A 59 -35.13 31.83 0.31
CA PRO A 59 -35.98 32.96 0.68
C PRO A 59 -36.00 33.24 2.19
N SER A 60 -35.74 32.23 3.03
CA SER A 60 -35.72 32.35 4.49
C SER A 60 -34.33 32.12 5.07
N LEU A 61 -34.11 32.67 6.26
CA LEU A 61 -32.87 32.49 7.01
C LEU A 61 -32.70 31.02 7.43
N GLU A 62 -33.79 30.38 7.86
CA GLU A 62 -33.81 28.99 8.30
C GLU A 62 -33.39 28.04 7.17
N GLU A 63 -33.97 28.22 5.98
CA GLU A 63 -33.62 27.40 4.82
C GLU A 63 -32.16 27.64 4.40
N ARG A 64 -31.69 28.90 4.41
CA ARG A 64 -30.28 29.22 4.14
C ARG A 64 -29.34 28.48 5.08
N VAL A 65 -29.59 28.56 6.39
CA VAL A 65 -28.78 27.90 7.43
C VAL A 65 -28.78 26.38 7.23
N GLU A 66 -29.93 25.78 6.96
CA GLU A 66 -30.04 24.34 6.71
C GLU A 66 -29.21 23.91 5.49
N GLN A 67 -29.32 24.63 4.37
CA GLN A 67 -28.56 24.34 3.17
C GLN A 67 -27.05 24.50 3.40
N TYR A 68 -26.62 25.50 4.16
CA TYR A 68 -25.21 25.70 4.51
C TYR A 68 -24.66 24.56 5.39
N LEU A 69 -25.44 24.10 6.37
CA LEU A 69 -25.07 22.93 7.17
C LEU A 69 -24.97 21.65 6.32
N ARG A 70 -25.85 21.48 5.33
CA ARG A 70 -25.76 20.37 4.36
C ARG A 70 -24.50 20.48 3.49
N ALA A 71 -24.19 21.66 2.96
CA ALA A 71 -22.97 21.89 2.19
C ALA A 71 -21.71 21.56 3.00
N SER A 72 -21.65 22.02 4.25
CA SER A 72 -20.55 21.71 5.19
C SER A 72 -20.38 20.19 5.40
N ARG A 73 -21.48 19.45 5.62
CA ARG A 73 -21.44 17.98 5.77
C ARG A 73 -20.89 17.29 4.52
N HIS A 74 -21.25 17.76 3.33
CA HIS A 74 -20.71 17.23 2.07
C HIS A 74 -19.21 17.53 1.90
N CYS A 75 -18.73 18.72 2.27
CA CYS A 75 -17.29 18.99 2.28
C CYS A 75 -16.53 18.03 3.22
N GLN A 76 -17.09 17.75 4.40
CA GLN A 76 -16.51 16.78 5.33
C GLN A 76 -16.49 15.37 4.72
N ARG A 77 -17.60 14.90 4.13
CA ARG A 77 -17.68 13.60 3.41
C ARG A 77 -16.66 13.48 2.29
N ALA A 78 -16.47 14.54 1.51
CA ALA A 78 -15.44 14.57 0.48
C ALA A 78 -14.03 14.34 1.06
N ARG A 79 -13.72 15.01 2.19
CA ARG A 79 -12.45 14.83 2.90
C ARG A 79 -12.29 13.39 3.42
N TYR A 80 -13.36 12.80 3.97
CA TYR A 80 -13.37 11.40 4.42
C TYR A 80 -13.07 10.43 3.28
N ASP A 81 -13.81 10.54 2.18
CA ASP A 81 -13.67 9.65 1.03
C ASP A 81 -12.27 9.74 0.40
N ALA A 82 -11.68 10.94 0.36
CA ALA A 82 -10.31 11.14 -0.12
C ALA A 82 -9.29 10.42 0.77
N ILE A 83 -9.30 10.69 2.09
CA ILE A 83 -8.35 10.09 3.02
C ILE A 83 -8.52 8.57 3.11
N GLU A 84 -9.76 8.06 3.07
CA GLU A 84 -10.03 6.62 3.04
C GLU A 84 -9.45 5.98 1.77
N ALA A 85 -9.66 6.59 0.60
CA ALA A 85 -9.10 6.08 -0.66
C ALA A 85 -7.57 6.11 -0.66
N ARG A 86 -6.95 7.13 -0.05
CA ARG A 86 -5.50 7.21 0.12
C ARG A 86 -4.98 6.06 0.98
N LEU A 87 -5.62 5.79 2.13
CA LEU A 87 -5.21 4.70 3.01
C LEU A 87 -5.36 3.34 2.31
N TRP A 88 -6.48 3.09 1.64
CA TRP A 88 -6.69 1.87 0.86
C TRP A 88 -5.54 1.61 -0.12
N TYR A 89 -5.15 2.63 -0.88
CA TYR A 89 -4.06 2.52 -1.85
C TYR A 89 -2.71 2.19 -1.18
N ILE A 90 -2.39 2.84 -0.07
CA ILE A 90 -1.14 2.60 0.69
C ILE A 90 -1.11 1.14 1.19
N LEU A 91 -2.21 0.66 1.77
CA LEU A 91 -2.32 -0.73 2.24
C LEU A 91 -2.17 -1.73 1.08
N ASP A 92 -2.81 -1.45 -0.07
CA ASP A 92 -2.74 -2.28 -1.27
C ASP A 92 -1.30 -2.35 -1.83
N LYS A 93 -0.58 -1.22 -1.88
CA LYS A 93 0.82 -1.20 -2.31
C LYS A 93 1.75 -2.01 -1.41
N PHE A 94 1.51 -1.97 -0.09
CA PHE A 94 2.28 -2.80 0.82
C PHE A 94 1.93 -4.28 0.66
N LYS A 95 0.64 -4.60 0.46
CA LYS A 95 0.19 -5.96 0.15
C LYS A 95 0.84 -6.49 -1.13
N ASP A 96 0.90 -5.70 -2.20
CA ASP A 96 1.62 -6.02 -3.44
C ASP A 96 3.08 -6.43 -3.13
N PHE A 97 3.76 -5.63 -2.30
CA PHE A 97 5.13 -5.94 -1.85
C PHE A 97 5.20 -7.27 -1.09
N GLN A 98 4.29 -7.53 -0.15
CA GLN A 98 4.27 -8.79 0.58
C GLN A 98 4.05 -9.99 -0.33
N ASP A 99 3.14 -9.86 -1.29
CA ASP A 99 2.79 -10.93 -2.21
C ASP A 99 3.95 -11.25 -3.16
N ASP A 100 4.68 -10.25 -3.65
CA ASP A 100 5.86 -10.40 -4.51
C ASP A 100 7.00 -11.15 -3.81
N TYR A 101 7.25 -10.85 -2.54
CA TYR A 101 8.38 -11.42 -1.78
C TYR A 101 7.98 -12.49 -0.75
N ARG A 102 6.77 -13.04 -0.82
CA ARG A 102 6.24 -14.02 0.15
C ARG A 102 7.09 -15.29 0.38
N LYS A 103 7.99 -15.61 -0.56
CA LYS A 103 8.90 -16.77 -0.49
C LYS A 103 10.34 -16.42 -0.11
N VAL A 104 10.61 -15.15 0.17
CA VAL A 104 11.94 -14.61 0.43
C VAL A 104 11.97 -14.08 1.86
N SER A 105 13.08 -14.30 2.55
CA SER A 105 13.29 -13.68 3.86
C SER A 105 13.56 -12.19 3.68
N ILE A 106 12.66 -11.35 4.17
CA ILE A 106 12.72 -9.88 4.03
C ILE A 106 13.60 -9.26 5.13
N THR A 107 13.57 -9.81 6.35
CA THR A 107 14.24 -9.27 7.54
C THR A 107 15.75 -9.04 7.41
N PRO A 108 16.53 -9.80 6.61
CA PRO A 108 17.95 -9.50 6.41
C PRO A 108 18.21 -8.19 5.66
N VAL A 109 17.25 -7.73 4.85
CA VAL A 109 17.35 -6.51 4.04
C VAL A 109 16.60 -5.35 4.69
N TRP A 110 15.49 -5.65 5.36
CA TRP A 110 14.65 -4.66 6.00
C TRP A 110 14.47 -4.99 7.49
N GLN A 111 15.37 -4.45 8.32
CA GLN A 111 15.49 -4.81 9.73
C GLN A 111 14.19 -4.56 10.52
N ASP A 112 13.54 -3.41 10.28
CA ASP A 112 12.33 -2.99 11.00
C ASP A 112 11.02 -3.48 10.34
N TYR A 113 11.10 -4.47 9.44
CA TYR A 113 9.94 -4.98 8.70
C TYR A 113 8.80 -5.47 9.62
N GLY A 114 9.13 -6.04 10.78
CA GLY A 114 8.13 -6.46 11.78
C GLY A 114 7.32 -5.30 12.35
N ASP A 115 7.99 -4.20 12.69
CA ASP A 115 7.34 -2.99 13.22
C ASP A 115 6.49 -2.28 12.16
N HIS A 116 6.96 -2.32 10.92
CA HIS A 116 6.18 -1.85 9.78
C HIS A 116 4.92 -2.70 9.61
N LEU A 117 5.03 -4.03 9.63
CA LEU A 117 3.88 -4.93 9.53
C LEU A 117 2.81 -4.62 10.58
N GLN A 118 3.21 -4.43 11.84
CA GLN A 118 2.29 -4.05 12.91
C GLN A 118 1.60 -2.71 12.64
N SER A 119 2.33 -1.75 12.06
CA SER A 119 1.76 -0.45 11.69
C SER A 119 0.70 -0.60 10.57
N PHE A 120 0.96 -1.46 9.57
CA PHE A 120 0.00 -1.77 8.51
C PHE A 120 -1.23 -2.53 9.04
N ASP A 121 -1.04 -3.49 9.95
CA ASP A 121 -2.14 -4.24 10.58
C ASP A 121 -3.05 -3.32 11.42
N SER A 122 -2.44 -2.37 12.13
CA SER A 122 -3.16 -1.36 12.91
C SER A 122 -4.00 -0.46 12.01
N ALA A 123 -3.42 0.00 10.90
CA ALA A 123 -4.12 0.83 9.92
C ALA A 123 -5.21 0.08 9.17
N ASN A 124 -5.01 -1.20 8.85
CA ASN A 124 -6.05 -2.05 8.27
C ASN A 124 -7.22 -2.26 9.26
N SER A 125 -6.92 -2.42 10.55
CA SER A 125 -7.94 -2.51 11.59
C SER A 125 -8.74 -1.21 11.73
N LEU A 126 -8.06 -0.06 11.66
CA LEU A 126 -8.68 1.26 11.62
C LEU A 126 -9.63 1.38 10.42
N LEU A 127 -9.17 1.05 9.22
CA LEU A 127 -9.98 1.12 8.00
C LEU A 127 -11.22 0.23 8.06
N ASN A 128 -11.09 -0.99 8.60
CA ASN A 128 -12.22 -1.88 8.79
C ASN A 128 -13.25 -1.33 9.80
N SER A 129 -12.81 -0.56 10.79
CA SER A 129 -13.72 0.15 11.71
C SER A 129 -14.46 1.29 11.02
N VAL A 130 -13.81 2.00 10.08
CA VAL A 130 -14.45 3.01 9.22
C VAL A 130 -15.54 2.38 8.35
N VAL A 131 -15.22 1.27 7.66
CA VAL A 131 -16.18 0.61 6.76
C VAL A 131 -17.39 0.08 7.54
N LYS A 132 -17.18 -0.58 8.69
CA LYS A 132 -18.28 -1.08 9.54
C LYS A 132 -19.13 0.02 10.16
N SER A 133 -18.59 1.22 10.31
CA SER A 133 -19.30 2.35 10.90
C SER A 133 -20.04 3.21 9.87
N LYS A 134 -20.03 2.88 8.57
CA LYS A 134 -20.91 3.48 7.56
C LYS A 134 -22.34 2.90 7.71
N PRO A 135 -23.31 3.64 8.28
CA PRO A 135 -24.71 3.22 8.25
C PRO A 135 -25.31 3.61 6.89
N GLU A 136 -26.27 2.82 6.40
CA GLU A 136 -26.99 3.11 5.16
C GLU A 136 -27.88 4.38 5.23
N ASP A 137 -28.15 4.91 6.44
CA ASP A 137 -28.94 6.13 6.66
C ASP A 137 -28.22 7.15 7.57
N ILE A 138 -28.12 8.39 7.11
CA ILE A 138 -27.15 9.40 7.55
C ILE A 138 -27.86 10.60 8.18
N ASP A 139 -27.71 10.80 9.50
CA ASP A 139 -27.54 12.18 10.04
C ASP A 139 -26.92 12.27 11.46
N ASP A 140 -27.00 11.23 12.29
CA ASP A 140 -26.96 11.44 13.75
C ASP A 140 -25.66 11.13 14.53
N ARG A 141 -24.51 10.90 13.89
CA ARG A 141 -23.27 10.60 14.63
C ARG A 141 -22.07 11.42 14.16
N LYS A 142 -22.04 12.69 14.59
CA LYS A 142 -20.96 13.66 14.30
C LYS A 142 -19.66 13.40 15.09
N ASP A 143 -19.72 12.89 16.32
CA ASP A 143 -18.58 13.04 17.23
C ASP A 143 -17.46 12.02 17.02
N ASN A 144 -17.75 10.77 16.63
CA ASN A 144 -16.71 9.75 16.44
C ASN A 144 -16.02 9.82 15.06
N ARG A 145 -16.54 10.62 14.12
CA ARG A 145 -16.01 10.67 12.75
C ARG A 145 -14.78 11.56 12.63
N GLU A 146 -14.70 12.69 13.33
CA GLU A 146 -13.53 13.57 13.23
C GLU A 146 -12.28 12.91 13.84
N GLU A 147 -12.40 12.26 15.00
CA GLU A 147 -11.30 11.50 15.60
C GLU A 147 -10.83 10.38 14.65
N LEU A 148 -11.77 9.64 14.07
CA LEU A 148 -11.47 8.60 13.10
C LEU A 148 -10.76 9.16 11.86
N LEU A 149 -11.12 10.37 11.41
CA LEU A 149 -10.44 11.06 10.31
C LEU A 149 -9.00 11.36 10.63
N VAL A 150 -8.76 11.94 11.81
CA VAL A 150 -7.44 12.34 12.28
C VAL A 150 -6.55 11.10 12.34
N ASN A 151 -7.03 10.03 12.97
CA ASN A 151 -6.30 8.77 13.06
C ASN A 151 -6.02 8.16 11.66
N THR A 152 -6.96 8.29 10.72
CA THR A 152 -6.78 7.77 9.36
C THR A 152 -5.75 8.59 8.58
N LEU A 153 -5.76 9.91 8.73
CA LEU A 153 -4.79 10.81 8.13
C LEU A 153 -3.38 10.58 8.70
N GLU A 154 -3.26 10.47 10.02
CA GLU A 154 -2.00 10.15 10.69
C GLU A 154 -1.44 8.80 10.22
N ALA A 155 -2.30 7.80 10.03
CA ALA A 155 -1.90 6.52 9.45
C ALA A 155 -1.37 6.69 8.01
N CYS A 156 -2.02 7.49 7.15
CA CYS A 156 -1.51 7.78 5.82
C CYS A 156 -0.12 8.44 5.88
N GLU A 157 0.04 9.49 6.67
CA GLU A 157 1.30 10.24 6.80
C GLU A 157 2.44 9.36 7.34
N LYS A 158 2.13 8.43 8.25
CA LYS A 158 3.10 7.47 8.79
C LYS A 158 3.49 6.39 7.78
N LEU A 159 2.54 5.85 7.02
CA LEU A 159 2.76 4.66 6.18
C LEU A 159 3.30 4.99 4.79
N GLU A 160 3.00 6.17 4.23
CA GLU A 160 3.49 6.55 2.90
C GLU A 160 5.01 6.48 2.74
N PRO A 161 5.82 7.03 3.67
CA PRO A 161 7.28 6.93 3.57
C PRO A 161 7.76 5.47 3.57
N ILE A 162 7.05 4.58 4.27
CA ILE A 162 7.38 3.15 4.37
C ILE A 162 7.12 2.47 3.02
N VAL A 163 5.97 2.75 2.38
CA VAL A 163 5.67 2.24 1.03
C VAL A 163 6.68 2.79 0.02
N ALA A 164 6.99 4.07 0.05
CA ALA A 164 7.99 4.67 -0.84
C ALA A 164 9.38 4.06 -0.65
N TYR A 165 9.74 3.71 0.59
CA TYR A 165 10.99 3.03 0.88
C TYR A 165 10.99 1.57 0.41
N SER A 166 9.83 0.90 0.39
CA SER A 166 9.70 -0.48 -0.08
C SER A 166 10.22 -0.66 -1.51
N ASP A 167 10.07 0.34 -2.39
CA ASP A 167 10.61 0.30 -3.76
C ASP A 167 12.14 0.12 -3.80
N ARG A 168 12.86 0.67 -2.81
CA ARG A 168 14.31 0.44 -2.69
C ARG A 168 14.62 -0.96 -2.17
N ILE A 169 13.81 -1.44 -1.23
CA ILE A 169 13.94 -2.80 -0.70
C ILE A 169 13.69 -3.85 -1.77
N ARG A 170 12.74 -3.61 -2.69
CA ARG A 170 12.51 -4.45 -3.88
C ARG A 170 13.79 -4.69 -4.66
N ILE A 171 14.52 -3.62 -4.97
CA ILE A 171 15.79 -3.68 -5.72
C ILE A 171 16.81 -4.56 -4.99
N GLU A 172 16.95 -4.41 -3.67
CA GLU A 172 17.91 -5.20 -2.89
C GLU A 172 17.49 -6.68 -2.77
N LEU A 173 16.20 -6.95 -2.59
CA LEU A 173 15.67 -8.32 -2.57
C LEU A 173 15.83 -9.01 -3.94
N ASP A 174 15.58 -8.29 -5.03
CA ASP A 174 15.76 -8.81 -6.39
C ASP A 174 17.22 -9.21 -6.64
N LYS A 175 18.18 -8.40 -6.19
CA LYS A 175 19.61 -8.75 -6.24
C LYS A 175 19.92 -10.03 -5.47
N LEU A 176 19.35 -10.20 -4.28
CA LEU A 176 19.56 -11.43 -3.48
C LEU A 176 18.94 -12.65 -4.17
N ILE A 177 17.76 -12.51 -4.75
CA ILE A 177 17.09 -13.58 -5.51
C ILE A 177 17.97 -13.99 -6.71
N ASP A 178 18.48 -13.03 -7.47
CA ASP A 178 19.29 -13.31 -8.65
C ASP A 178 20.67 -13.87 -8.29
N ALA A 179 21.28 -13.41 -7.20
CA ALA A 179 22.50 -14.00 -6.65
C ALA A 179 22.29 -15.46 -6.23
N ALA A 180 21.19 -15.74 -5.51
CA ALA A 180 20.84 -17.10 -5.10
C ALA A 180 20.57 -18.02 -6.30
N ARG A 181 19.86 -17.54 -7.32
CA ARG A 181 19.64 -18.27 -8.58
C ARG A 181 20.95 -18.58 -9.29
N THR A 182 21.85 -17.60 -9.38
CA THR A 182 23.15 -17.76 -10.04
C THR A 182 24.02 -18.79 -9.29
N ALA A 183 24.03 -18.73 -7.95
CA ALA A 183 24.75 -19.68 -7.12
C ALA A 183 24.21 -21.12 -7.25
N ASP A 184 22.88 -21.31 -7.29
CA ASP A 184 22.27 -22.63 -7.52
C ASP A 184 22.61 -23.19 -8.91
N LEU A 185 22.57 -22.35 -9.96
CA LEU A 185 22.99 -22.75 -11.30
C LEU A 185 24.46 -23.18 -11.35
N GLN A 186 25.35 -22.41 -10.70
CA GLN A 186 26.77 -22.75 -10.60
C GLN A 186 27.00 -24.05 -9.82
N ALA A 187 26.32 -24.25 -8.70
CA ALA A 187 26.41 -25.48 -7.90
C ALA A 187 25.96 -26.71 -8.70
N ARG A 188 24.86 -26.60 -9.47
CA ARG A 188 24.39 -27.67 -10.36
C ARG A 188 25.38 -27.95 -11.50
N GLN A 189 26.00 -26.92 -12.05
CA GLN A 189 27.01 -27.07 -13.10
C GLN A 189 28.27 -27.74 -12.55
N GLN A 190 28.72 -27.36 -11.36
CA GLN A 190 29.85 -27.99 -10.68
C GLN A 190 29.57 -29.46 -10.40
N ALA A 191 28.41 -29.80 -9.83
CA ALA A 191 28.01 -31.19 -9.59
C ALA A 191 28.00 -32.04 -10.88
N ARG A 192 27.55 -31.46 -12.01
CA ARG A 192 27.61 -32.14 -13.31
C ARG A 192 29.05 -32.38 -13.78
N ASN A 193 29.94 -31.41 -13.57
CA ASN A 193 31.36 -31.54 -13.93
C ASN A 193 32.04 -32.59 -13.05
N ASP A 194 31.76 -32.61 -11.74
CA ASP A 194 32.32 -33.59 -10.82
C ASP A 194 31.90 -35.02 -11.20
N ILE A 195 30.63 -35.23 -11.55
CA ILE A 195 30.13 -36.53 -12.05
C ILE A 195 30.83 -36.93 -13.36
N ARG A 196 31.05 -35.99 -14.29
CA ARG A 196 31.79 -36.26 -15.53
C ARG A 196 33.23 -36.65 -15.24
N MET A 197 33.91 -35.94 -14.35
CA MET A 197 35.28 -36.25 -13.93
C MET A 197 35.38 -37.62 -13.27
N LEU A 198 34.46 -37.97 -12.36
CA LEU A 198 34.42 -39.29 -11.73
C LEU A 198 34.29 -40.42 -12.77
N LYS A 199 33.42 -40.24 -13.78
CA LYS A 199 33.26 -41.20 -14.89
C LYS A 199 34.56 -41.35 -15.70
N LEU A 200 35.24 -40.25 -16.01
CA LEU A 200 36.52 -40.29 -16.73
C LEU A 200 37.61 -40.97 -15.90
N THR A 201 37.70 -40.70 -14.60
CA THR A 201 38.66 -41.36 -13.70
C THR A 201 38.41 -42.86 -13.61
N LEU A 202 37.15 -43.28 -13.47
CA LEU A 202 36.79 -44.71 -13.47
C LEU A 202 37.13 -45.39 -14.80
N LEU A 203 36.88 -44.73 -15.93
CA LEU A 203 37.25 -45.24 -17.25
C LEU A 203 38.77 -45.38 -17.40
N ALA A 204 39.53 -44.37 -17.01
CA ALA A 204 41.00 -44.39 -17.06
C ALA A 204 41.57 -45.52 -16.16
N PHE A 205 41.02 -45.69 -14.96
CA PHE A 205 41.39 -46.79 -14.07
C PHE A 205 41.12 -48.15 -14.71
N LEU A 206 39.95 -48.33 -15.32
CA LEU A 206 39.57 -49.57 -15.99
C LEU A 206 40.48 -49.88 -17.18
N VAL A 207 40.86 -48.88 -17.98
CA VAL A 207 41.85 -49.02 -19.06
C VAL A 207 43.21 -49.46 -18.50
N THR A 208 43.70 -48.83 -17.43
CA THR A 208 44.97 -49.20 -16.79
C THR A 208 44.97 -50.64 -16.28
N VAL A 209 43.87 -51.08 -15.64
CA VAL A 209 43.72 -52.47 -15.17
C VAL A 209 43.73 -53.45 -16.34
N LEU A 210 43.04 -53.14 -17.44
CA LEU A 210 43.05 -53.99 -18.64
C LEU A 210 44.46 -54.07 -19.25
N VAL A 211 45.16 -52.95 -19.38
CA VAL A 211 46.55 -52.94 -19.90
C VAL A 211 47.47 -53.79 -19.03
N PHE A 212 47.32 -53.74 -17.70
CA PHE A 212 48.12 -54.55 -16.78
C PHE A 212 47.80 -56.05 -16.90
N LEU A 213 46.52 -56.43 -16.94
CA LEU A 213 46.10 -57.84 -17.03
C LEU A 213 46.43 -58.50 -18.38
N PHE A 214 46.38 -57.74 -19.47
CA PHE A 214 46.57 -58.27 -20.82
C PHE A 214 47.94 -57.96 -21.43
N GLY A 215 48.69 -56.99 -20.89
CA GLY A 215 50.01 -56.60 -21.39
C GLY A 215 51.07 -57.69 -21.26
N ASP A 216 51.11 -58.40 -20.13
CA ASP A 216 52.09 -59.48 -19.90
C ASP A 216 51.86 -60.70 -20.80
N ASN A 217 50.62 -60.93 -21.23
CA ASN A 217 50.28 -61.98 -22.20
C ASN A 217 50.75 -61.66 -23.63
N ILE A 218 50.97 -60.38 -23.94
CA ILE A 218 51.51 -59.95 -25.23
C ILE A 218 53.04 -60.00 -25.18
N ALA A 219 53.65 -59.55 -24.08
CA ALA A 219 55.10 -59.56 -23.91
C ALA A 219 55.70 -60.99 -23.85
N SER A 220 54.95 -61.99 -23.38
CA SER A 220 55.38 -63.40 -23.34
C SER A 220 55.22 -64.15 -24.67
N ARG A 221 54.66 -63.52 -25.70
CA ARG A 221 54.48 -64.10 -27.05
C ARG A 221 55.48 -63.58 -28.08
N PHE A 222 56.42 -62.75 -27.67
CA PHE A 222 57.58 -62.29 -28.45
C PHE A 222 58.87 -62.77 -27.78
#